data_AF-D4M2Q0-F1
#
_entry.id   AF-D4M2Q0-F1
#
_cell.length_a   1.000
_cell.length_b   1.000
_cell.length_c   1.000
_cell.angle_alpha   90.00
_cell.angle_beta   90.00
_cell.angle_gamma   90.00
#
_symmetry.space_group_name_H-M   'P 1'
#
loop_
_entity.id
_entity.type
_entity.pdbx_description
1 polymer ?
#
loop_
_entity_poly.entity_id
_entity_poly.type
_entity_poly.pdbx_seq_one_letter_code
_entity_poly.pdbx_strand_id
1 'polypeptide(L)'
;MYSKSKQTFYHVRDSLMKHRWLLTAELIWMIVCSFWTVSEQKKMYQFYHLSASTIDYVIAQQGALYSGLTIFPFVLFFVIKCKQDSLNIQYILRYQSRKRMFQQQLKESLVYAAGISFIIILMATFTGWIFSRNLINWDTMESVYFGQTGNVVKSNFLSVAVVIWLMYVLKLMLLFTIVDLSLWYPKTLFFVWIVLLIPLGIEALHYGKIYFSLFAVWQTSWNTPGKWLGIIQIGIVVSFIEKLIGEKMIERRDIWR
;
A
#
# COMPACT_ATOMS: atom_id res chain seq x y z
N MET A 1 -0.70 -12.37 -30.92
CA MET A 1 -1.77 -12.06 -29.96
C MET A 1 -1.16 -12.02 -28.56
N TYR A 2 -1.17 -10.89 -27.85
CA TYR A 2 -0.53 -10.80 -26.51
C TYR A 2 -1.22 -11.71 -25.49
N SER A 3 -0.46 -12.29 -24.54
CA SER A 3 -1.04 -13.00 -23.40
C SER A 3 -1.90 -12.05 -22.57
N LYS A 4 -2.95 -12.57 -21.91
CA LYS A 4 -3.88 -11.77 -21.08
C LYS A 4 -3.14 -10.93 -20.01
N SER A 5 -2.04 -11.45 -19.45
CA SER A 5 -1.20 -10.73 -18.49
C SER A 5 -0.46 -9.54 -19.10
N LYS A 6 0.13 -9.71 -20.30
CA LYS A 6 0.78 -8.61 -21.02
C LYS A 6 -0.23 -7.52 -21.38
N GLN A 7 -1.44 -7.89 -21.77
CA GLN A 7 -2.52 -6.93 -22.05
C GLN A 7 -2.89 -6.10 -20.82
N THR A 8 -3.03 -6.72 -19.64
CA THR A 8 -3.27 -5.99 -18.38
C THR A 8 -2.17 -4.97 -18.11
N PHE A 9 -0.90 -5.38 -18.27
CA PHE A 9 0.23 -4.50 -18.03
C PHE A 9 0.26 -3.30 -18.99
N TYR A 10 0.06 -3.56 -20.29
CA TYR A 10 0.00 -2.48 -21.29
C TYR A 10 -1.15 -1.52 -21.00
N HIS A 11 -2.32 -2.02 -20.61
CA HIS A 11 -3.45 -1.16 -20.25
C HIS A 11 -3.13 -0.25 -19.06
N VAL A 12 -2.55 -0.82 -17.99
CA VAL A 12 -2.11 -0.04 -16.82
C VAL A 12 -1.11 1.04 -17.23
N ARG A 13 -0.10 0.67 -18.02
CA ARG A 13 0.91 1.61 -18.52
C ARG A 13 0.30 2.73 -19.36
N ASP A 14 -0.61 2.39 -20.27
CA ASP A 14 -1.22 3.38 -21.16
C ASP A 14 -2.12 4.35 -20.36
N SER A 15 -2.83 3.86 -19.33
CA SER A 15 -3.58 4.69 -18.39
C SER A 15 -2.70 5.62 -17.54
N LEU A 16 -1.52 5.14 -17.12
CA LEU A 16 -0.51 5.95 -16.43
C LEU A 16 0.02 7.06 -17.35
N MET A 17 0.31 6.73 -18.62
CA MET A 17 0.80 7.69 -19.61
C MET A 17 -0.24 8.75 -19.96
N LYS A 18 -1.53 8.38 -20.02
CA LYS A 18 -2.64 9.32 -20.18
C LYS A 18 -2.65 10.38 -19.08
N HIS A 19 -2.31 9.98 -17.85
CA HIS A 19 -2.27 10.85 -16.67
C HIS A 19 -0.85 11.22 -16.23
N ARG A 20 0.09 11.35 -17.18
CA ARG A 20 1.53 11.58 -16.90
C ARG A 20 1.82 12.74 -15.94
N TRP A 21 1.08 13.84 -16.03
CA TRP A 21 1.28 15.00 -15.15
C TRP A 21 0.90 14.69 -13.70
N LEU A 22 -0.21 13.95 -13.49
CA LEU A 22 -0.60 13.50 -12.16
C LEU A 22 0.40 12.46 -11.62
N LEU A 23 0.90 11.57 -12.48
CA LEU A 23 1.95 10.62 -12.09
C LEU A 23 3.22 11.35 -11.62
N THR A 24 3.68 12.36 -12.35
CA THR A 24 4.84 13.17 -11.95
C THR A 24 4.59 13.89 -10.63
N ALA A 25 3.41 14.48 -10.45
CA ALA A 25 3.04 15.13 -9.19
C ALA A 25 3.03 14.14 -8.02
N GLU A 26 2.48 12.94 -8.23
CA GLU A 26 2.47 11.87 -7.23
C GLU A 26 3.88 11.43 -6.83
N LEU A 27 4.78 11.27 -7.80
CA LEU A 27 6.18 10.91 -7.56
C LEU A 27 6.90 11.98 -6.74
N ILE A 28 6.73 13.27 -7.09
CA ILE A 28 7.30 14.39 -6.34
C ILE A 28 6.74 14.41 -4.92
N TRP A 29 5.43 14.23 -4.77
CA TRP A 29 4.76 14.20 -3.48
C TRP A 29 5.27 13.06 -2.59
N MET A 30 5.39 11.84 -3.13
CA MET A 30 5.96 10.69 -2.42
C MET A 30 7.39 10.97 -1.94
N ILE A 31 8.22 11.66 -2.72
CA ILE A 31 9.58 12.05 -2.32
C ILE A 31 9.52 13.02 -1.13
N VAL A 32 8.69 14.08 -1.22
CA VAL A 32 8.53 15.07 -0.16
C VAL A 32 8.04 14.42 1.13
N CYS A 33 7.01 13.58 1.06
CA CYS A 33 6.46 12.87 2.23
C CYS A 33 7.47 11.88 2.84
N SER A 34 8.22 11.16 2.02
CA SER A 34 9.26 10.25 2.50
C SER A 34 10.39 11.01 3.19
N PHE A 35 10.83 12.14 2.63
CA PHE A 35 11.86 12.97 3.25
C PHE A 35 11.39 13.56 4.58
N TRP A 36 10.18 14.12 4.61
CA TRP A 36 9.60 14.68 5.83
C TRP A 36 9.48 13.61 6.94
N THR A 37 8.96 12.43 6.60
CA THR A 37 8.80 11.33 7.56
C THR A 37 10.14 10.91 8.17
N VAL A 38 11.16 10.68 7.33
CA VAL A 38 12.49 10.28 7.82
C VAL A 38 13.13 11.38 8.66
N SER A 39 12.94 12.65 8.30
CA SER A 39 13.43 13.79 9.08
C SER A 39 12.83 13.84 10.48
N GLU A 40 11.50 13.69 10.61
CA GLU A 40 10.82 13.66 11.91
C GLU A 40 11.22 12.44 12.75
N GLN A 41 11.31 11.27 12.13
CA GLN A 41 11.75 10.04 12.80
C GLN A 41 13.20 10.15 13.29
N LYS A 42 14.08 10.78 12.51
CA LYS A 42 15.47 11.00 12.92
C LYS A 42 15.54 11.86 14.18
N LYS A 43 14.77 12.96 14.25
CA LYS A 43 14.69 13.80 15.45
C LYS A 43 14.22 12.99 16.66
N MET A 44 13.20 12.16 16.46
CA MET A 44 12.67 11.28 17.50
C MET A 44 13.73 10.28 17.99
N TYR A 45 14.42 9.56 17.10
CA TYR A 45 15.43 8.58 17.50
C TYR A 45 16.66 9.22 18.16
N GLN A 46 17.06 10.43 17.69
CA GLN A 46 18.13 11.19 18.34
C GLN A 46 17.75 11.62 19.75
N PHE A 47 16.50 12.02 19.99
CA PHE A 47 16.01 12.35 21.32
C PHE A 47 16.10 11.17 22.30
N TYR A 48 15.88 9.94 21.81
CA TYR A 48 16.01 8.72 22.60
C TYR A 48 17.43 8.10 22.59
N HIS A 49 18.42 8.77 21.99
CA HIS A 49 19.79 8.25 21.84
C HIS A 49 19.88 6.87 21.17
N LEU A 50 18.96 6.57 20.24
CA LEU A 50 18.93 5.32 19.49
C LEU A 50 19.59 5.47 18.11
N SER A 51 20.41 4.51 17.73
CA SER A 51 20.99 4.43 16.39
C SER A 51 19.99 3.79 15.41
N ALA A 52 19.43 4.59 14.51
CA ALA A 52 18.47 4.14 13.52
C ALA A 52 19.15 3.76 12.19
N SER A 53 18.76 2.62 11.63
CA SER A 53 19.16 2.18 10.29
C SER A 53 18.10 2.52 9.23
N THR A 54 18.46 2.34 7.96
CA THR A 54 17.55 2.60 6.83
C THR A 54 16.24 1.81 6.98
N ILE A 55 16.31 0.55 7.42
CA ILE A 55 15.11 -0.29 7.55
C ILE A 55 14.16 0.21 8.65
N ASP A 56 14.69 0.82 9.73
CA ASP A 56 13.86 1.37 10.80
C ASP A 56 13.00 2.53 10.29
N TYR A 57 13.59 3.37 9.43
CA TYR A 57 12.86 4.44 8.75
C TYR A 57 11.81 3.91 7.78
N VAL A 58 12.12 2.86 7.01
CA VAL A 58 11.17 2.22 6.10
C VAL A 58 10.02 1.54 6.87
N ILE A 59 10.28 1.02 8.06
CA ILE A 59 9.25 0.51 8.96
C ILE A 59 8.38 1.66 9.49
N ALA A 60 8.99 2.73 9.98
CA ALA A 60 8.26 3.89 10.50
C ALA A 60 7.33 4.52 9.45
N GLN A 61 7.73 4.54 8.17
CA GLN A 61 6.92 5.04 7.05
C GLN A 61 5.54 4.35 6.96
N GLN A 62 5.40 3.09 7.41
CA GLN A 62 4.14 2.33 7.32
C GLN A 62 3.03 2.83 8.25
N GLY A 63 3.36 3.71 9.20
CA GLY A 63 2.41 4.24 10.17
C GLY A 63 1.28 5.08 9.56
N ALA A 64 0.18 5.17 10.31
CA ALA A 64 -1.02 5.92 9.95
C ALA A 64 -0.72 7.39 9.61
N LEU A 65 0.00 8.10 10.47
CA LEU A 65 0.32 9.52 10.28
C LEU A 65 1.26 9.80 9.11
N TYR A 66 2.10 8.83 8.74
CA TYR A 66 3.05 8.97 7.66
C TYR A 66 2.42 8.52 6.34
N SER A 67 2.63 7.28 5.91
CA SER A 67 2.05 6.81 4.64
C SER A 67 0.52 6.92 4.60
N GLY A 68 -0.17 6.70 5.72
CA GLY A 68 -1.64 6.71 5.73
C GLY A 68 -2.30 8.06 5.50
N LEU A 69 -1.80 9.13 6.12
CA LEU A 69 -2.33 10.49 5.92
C LEU A 69 -1.69 11.16 4.70
N THR A 70 -0.39 10.97 4.49
CA THR A 70 0.35 11.79 3.52
C THR A 70 0.40 11.17 2.14
N ILE A 71 0.53 9.85 2.00
CA ILE A 71 0.71 9.18 0.70
C ILE A 71 -0.60 8.58 0.19
N PHE A 72 -1.32 7.85 1.03
CA PHE A 72 -2.48 7.05 0.60
C PHE A 72 -3.63 7.87 -0.01
N PRO A 73 -3.98 9.07 0.49
CA PRO A 73 -5.03 9.88 -0.14
C PRO A 73 -4.71 10.28 -1.59
N PHE A 74 -3.45 10.60 -1.85
CA PHE A 74 -2.97 11.03 -3.17
C PHE A 74 -2.88 9.83 -4.13
N VAL A 75 -2.33 8.71 -3.66
CA VAL A 75 -2.36 7.43 -4.38
C VAL A 75 -3.79 7.02 -4.73
N LEU A 76 -4.73 7.16 -3.78
CA LEU A 76 -6.14 6.84 -3.99
C LEU A 76 -6.76 7.72 -5.07
N PHE A 77 -6.56 9.04 -4.98
CA PHE A 77 -7.03 9.99 -5.97
C PHE A 77 -6.48 9.67 -7.37
N PHE A 78 -5.18 9.41 -7.45
CA PHE A 78 -4.50 9.07 -8.69
C PHE A 78 -5.06 7.80 -9.33
N VAL A 79 -5.25 6.73 -8.55
CA VAL A 79 -5.79 5.46 -9.05
C VAL A 79 -7.25 5.60 -9.47
N ILE A 80 -8.07 6.35 -8.73
CA ILE A 80 -9.44 6.67 -9.15
C ILE A 80 -9.43 7.34 -10.53
N LYS A 81 -8.56 8.32 -10.77
CA LYS A 81 -8.42 8.98 -12.07
C LYS A 81 -7.96 8.05 -13.17
N CYS A 82 -6.98 7.19 -12.90
CA CYS A 82 -6.51 6.21 -13.87
C CYS A 82 -7.59 5.17 -14.25
N LYS A 83 -8.48 4.83 -13.32
CA LYS A 83 -9.49 3.76 -13.50
C LYS A 83 -10.88 4.27 -13.87
N GLN A 84 -11.12 5.57 -13.93
CA GLN A 84 -12.41 6.15 -14.33
C GLN A 84 -12.89 5.65 -15.70
N ASP A 85 -11.98 5.43 -16.65
CA ASP A 85 -12.31 4.94 -17.99
C ASP A 85 -12.40 3.41 -18.09
N SER A 86 -12.12 2.66 -17.02
CA SER A 86 -12.11 1.19 -17.04
C SER A 86 -13.50 0.58 -17.28
N LEU A 87 -14.57 1.36 -17.05
CA LEU A 87 -15.96 0.96 -17.26
C LEU A 87 -16.53 1.39 -18.62
N ASN A 88 -15.69 1.81 -19.57
CA ASN A 88 -16.14 2.29 -20.87
C ASN A 88 -16.92 1.20 -21.66
N ILE A 89 -17.92 1.63 -22.43
CA ILE A 89 -18.87 0.78 -23.19
C ILE A 89 -18.14 -0.25 -24.06
N GLN A 90 -17.00 0.13 -24.65
CA GLN A 90 -16.16 -0.75 -25.47
C GLN A 90 -15.58 -1.95 -24.68
N TYR A 91 -15.29 -1.77 -23.39
CA TYR A 91 -14.81 -2.85 -22.52
C TYR A 91 -15.93 -3.84 -22.16
N ILE A 92 -17.14 -3.33 -21.93
CA ILE A 92 -18.33 -4.15 -21.65
C ILE A 92 -18.63 -5.07 -22.84
N LEU A 93 -18.57 -4.53 -24.06
CA LEU A 93 -18.77 -5.28 -25.30
C LEU A 93 -17.70 -6.37 -25.52
N ARG A 94 -16.46 -6.16 -25.06
CA ARG A 94 -15.34 -7.10 -25.26
C ARG A 94 -15.35 -8.30 -24.29
N TYR A 95 -15.71 -8.11 -23.02
CA TYR A 95 -15.60 -9.18 -22.02
C TYR A 95 -16.81 -10.09 -21.91
N GLN A 96 -17.97 -9.67 -22.42
CA GLN A 96 -19.27 -10.39 -22.43
C GLN A 96 -19.84 -10.78 -21.05
N SER A 97 -19.01 -10.87 -19.99
CA SER A 97 -19.38 -11.22 -18.63
C SER A 97 -18.85 -10.19 -17.63
N ARG A 98 -19.74 -9.67 -16.78
CA ARG A 98 -19.43 -8.67 -15.75
C ARG A 98 -18.44 -9.19 -14.71
N LYS A 99 -18.56 -10.47 -14.34
CA LYS A 99 -17.61 -11.15 -13.46
C LYS A 99 -16.19 -11.12 -14.03
N ARG A 100 -16.03 -11.41 -15.32
CA ARG A 100 -14.72 -11.38 -15.99
C ARG A 100 -14.14 -9.97 -16.06
N MET A 101 -14.99 -8.96 -16.25
CA MET A 101 -14.59 -7.55 -16.26
C MET A 101 -14.09 -7.10 -14.87
N PHE A 102 -14.82 -7.44 -13.80
CA PHE A 102 -14.38 -7.14 -12.44
C PHE A 102 -13.06 -7.86 -12.09
N GLN A 103 -12.94 -9.14 -12.44
CA GLN A 103 -11.67 -9.87 -12.26
C GLN A 103 -10.50 -9.25 -13.03
N GLN A 104 -10.76 -8.65 -14.18
CA GLN A 104 -9.74 -7.90 -14.92
C GLN A 104 -9.35 -6.61 -14.20
N GLN A 105 -10.32 -5.84 -13.69
CA GLN A 105 -10.04 -4.64 -12.89
C GLN A 105 -9.23 -4.96 -11.63
N LEU A 106 -9.51 -6.07 -10.95
CA LEU A 106 -8.72 -6.53 -9.80
C LEU A 106 -7.27 -6.88 -10.18
N LYS A 107 -7.05 -7.45 -11.37
CA LYS A 107 -5.69 -7.68 -11.87
C LYS A 107 -4.95 -6.38 -12.16
N GLU A 108 -5.64 -5.37 -12.68
CA GLU A 108 -5.07 -4.04 -12.86
C GLU A 108 -4.73 -3.40 -11.50
N SER A 109 -5.63 -3.50 -10.52
CA SER A 109 -5.38 -3.07 -9.13
C SER A 109 -4.14 -3.73 -8.54
N LEU A 110 -3.91 -5.02 -8.82
CA LEU A 110 -2.70 -5.72 -8.37
C LEU A 110 -1.43 -5.14 -9.00
N VAL A 111 -1.46 -4.80 -10.29
CA VAL A 111 -0.31 -4.17 -10.95
C VAL A 111 -0.07 -2.76 -10.39
N TYR A 112 -1.12 -1.97 -10.17
CA TYR A 112 -1.00 -0.66 -9.52
C TYR A 112 -0.44 -0.80 -8.09
N ALA A 113 -0.98 -1.71 -7.28
CA ALA A 113 -0.55 -1.93 -5.91
C ALA A 113 0.92 -2.36 -5.84
N ALA A 114 1.34 -3.30 -6.68
CA ALA A 114 2.72 -3.77 -6.77
C ALA A 114 3.69 -2.66 -7.21
N GLY A 115 3.32 -1.88 -8.24
CA GLY A 115 4.14 -0.79 -8.75
C GLY A 115 4.28 0.36 -7.75
N ILE A 116 3.17 0.81 -7.16
CA ILE A 116 3.17 1.95 -6.22
C ILE A 116 3.88 1.56 -4.92
N SER A 117 3.62 0.37 -4.37
CA SER A 117 4.33 -0.11 -3.17
C SER A 117 5.84 -0.23 -3.39
N PHE A 118 6.27 -0.68 -4.58
CA PHE A 118 7.68 -0.73 -4.94
C PHE A 118 8.32 0.66 -4.95
N ILE A 119 7.63 1.65 -5.53
CA ILE A 119 8.10 3.05 -5.53
C ILE A 119 8.18 3.61 -4.11
N ILE A 120 7.16 3.39 -3.28
CA ILE A 120 7.15 3.85 -1.87
C ILE A 120 8.39 3.31 -1.13
N ILE A 121 8.69 2.01 -1.25
CA ILE A 121 9.84 1.42 -0.58
C ILE A 121 11.15 1.93 -1.15
N LEU A 122 11.25 2.08 -2.47
CA LEU A 122 12.45 2.62 -3.10
C LEU A 122 12.74 4.03 -2.60
N MET A 123 11.72 4.89 -2.53
CA MET A 123 11.86 6.26 -2.03
C MET A 123 12.20 6.30 -0.54
N ALA A 124 11.50 5.52 0.29
CA ALA A 124 11.78 5.43 1.72
C ALA A 124 13.19 4.86 2.02
N THR A 125 13.65 3.90 1.21
CA THR A 125 15.00 3.34 1.31
C THR A 125 16.04 4.38 0.92
N PHE A 126 15.82 5.08 -0.19
CA PHE A 126 16.74 6.12 -0.66
C PHE A 126 16.86 7.26 0.36
N THR A 127 15.74 7.77 0.87
CA THR A 127 15.76 8.80 1.92
C THR A 127 16.37 8.27 3.20
N GLY A 128 15.96 7.09 3.69
CA GLY A 128 16.52 6.49 4.90
C GLY A 128 18.03 6.25 4.82
N TRP A 129 18.55 5.89 3.63
CA TRP A 129 19.98 5.72 3.41
C TRP A 129 20.76 7.03 3.45
N ILE A 130 20.20 8.14 2.93
CA ILE A 130 20.82 9.48 3.03
C ILE A 130 21.07 9.85 4.50
N PHE A 131 20.14 9.51 5.40
CA PHE A 131 20.20 9.90 6.81
C PHE A 131 20.97 8.93 7.71
N SER A 132 20.90 7.62 7.47
CA SER A 132 21.54 6.60 8.33
C SER A 132 22.89 6.11 7.83
N ARG A 133 23.12 6.10 6.50
CA ARG A 133 24.24 5.46 5.81
C ARG A 133 24.41 3.94 6.05
N ASN A 134 23.62 3.35 6.94
CA ASN A 134 23.59 1.93 7.27
C ASN A 134 22.24 1.32 6.90
N LEU A 135 22.25 0.19 6.21
CA LEU A 135 21.03 -0.46 5.75
C LEU A 135 20.28 -1.17 6.88
N ILE A 136 21.01 -1.86 7.76
CA ILE A 136 20.47 -2.56 8.93
C ILE A 136 21.54 -2.63 10.01
N ASN A 137 21.16 -2.44 11.28
CA ASN A 137 22.05 -2.48 12.45
C ASN A 137 21.43 -3.24 13.64
N TRP A 138 20.48 -4.14 13.38
CA TRP A 138 19.73 -4.84 14.43
C TRP A 138 20.57 -5.83 15.26
N ASP A 139 21.84 -5.99 14.93
CA ASP A 139 22.85 -6.76 15.64
C ASP A 139 23.58 -5.97 16.73
N THR A 140 23.33 -4.66 16.87
CA THR A 140 23.94 -3.81 17.91
C THR A 140 22.96 -3.45 19.03
N MET A 141 23.48 -3.29 20.25
CA MET A 141 22.69 -2.89 21.43
C MET A 141 22.22 -1.44 21.36
N GLU A 142 22.88 -0.60 20.56
CA GLU A 142 22.48 0.80 20.37
C GLU A 142 21.36 0.95 19.34
N SER A 143 20.89 -0.14 18.72
CA SER A 143 19.91 -0.08 17.64
C SER A 143 18.50 0.25 18.14
N VAL A 144 17.70 0.90 17.29
CA VAL A 144 16.25 1.09 17.54
C VAL A 144 15.57 -0.26 17.79
N TYR A 145 16.01 -1.30 17.10
CA TYR A 145 15.51 -2.66 17.27
C TYR A 145 15.74 -3.18 18.69
N PHE A 146 16.95 -3.06 19.23
CA PHE A 146 17.25 -3.45 20.60
C PHE A 146 16.44 -2.61 21.60
N GLY A 147 16.36 -1.28 21.39
CA GLY A 147 15.57 -0.40 22.24
C GLY A 147 14.08 -0.78 22.36
N GLN A 148 13.50 -1.40 21.32
CA GLN A 148 12.10 -1.83 21.31
C GLN A 148 11.88 -3.30 21.72
N THR A 149 12.87 -4.17 21.53
CA THR A 149 12.69 -5.63 21.69
C THR A 149 13.52 -6.25 22.82
N GLY A 150 14.54 -5.54 23.31
CA GLY A 150 15.54 -6.04 24.25
C GLY A 150 16.45 -7.13 23.68
N ASN A 151 16.38 -7.41 22.38
CA ASN A 151 17.13 -8.47 21.72
C ASN A 151 17.93 -7.93 20.53
N VAL A 152 19.02 -8.63 20.18
CA VAL A 152 19.84 -8.37 18.99
C VAL A 152 19.71 -9.52 18.02
N VAL A 153 19.53 -9.21 16.74
CA VAL A 153 19.29 -10.21 15.69
C VAL A 153 19.98 -9.83 14.39
N LYS A 154 20.75 -10.78 13.85
CA LYS A 154 21.34 -10.66 12.52
C LYS A 154 20.26 -10.91 11.46
N SER A 155 19.82 -9.83 10.81
CA SER A 155 18.81 -9.88 9.74
C SER A 155 19.35 -9.33 8.43
N ASN A 156 18.78 -9.74 7.30
CA ASN A 156 19.13 -9.20 5.99
C ASN A 156 18.14 -8.10 5.62
N PHE A 157 18.66 -6.92 5.23
CA PHE A 157 17.85 -5.80 4.72
C PHE A 157 16.82 -6.24 3.67
N LEU A 158 17.22 -7.05 2.69
CA LEU A 158 16.35 -7.46 1.59
C LEU A 158 15.18 -8.32 2.09
N SER A 159 15.41 -9.16 3.11
CA SER A 159 14.34 -9.99 3.68
C SER A 159 13.25 -9.14 4.35
N VAL A 160 13.65 -8.14 5.13
CA VAL A 160 12.71 -7.24 5.81
C VAL A 160 11.99 -6.38 4.76
N ALA A 161 12.73 -5.83 3.80
CA ALA A 161 12.16 -5.00 2.72
C ALA A 161 11.10 -5.73 1.90
N VAL A 162 11.31 -7.02 1.58
CA VAL A 162 10.32 -7.84 0.86
C VAL A 162 9.05 -8.03 1.69
N VAL A 163 9.16 -8.30 3.00
CA VAL A 163 7.98 -8.44 3.87
C VAL A 163 7.21 -7.11 3.96
N ILE A 164 7.92 -5.99 4.08
CA ILE A 164 7.32 -4.65 4.06
C ILE A 164 6.60 -4.38 2.72
N TRP A 165 7.21 -4.78 1.61
CA TRP A 165 6.61 -4.66 0.28
C TRP A 165 5.31 -5.43 0.18
N LEU A 166 5.28 -6.69 0.62
CA LEU A 166 4.07 -7.50 0.65
C LEU A 166 2.97 -6.85 1.50
N MET A 167 3.31 -6.26 2.65
CA MET A 167 2.36 -5.55 3.49
C MET A 167 1.75 -4.33 2.79
N TYR A 168 2.55 -3.54 2.08
CA TYR A 168 2.04 -2.42 1.28
C TYR A 168 1.18 -2.89 0.10
N VAL A 169 1.57 -3.96 -0.58
CA VAL A 169 0.74 -4.56 -1.64
C VAL A 169 -0.63 -4.96 -1.09
N LEU A 170 -0.67 -5.63 0.07
CA LEU A 170 -1.92 -6.03 0.72
C LEU A 170 -2.79 -4.83 1.10
N LYS A 171 -2.21 -3.82 1.76
CA LYS A 171 -2.91 -2.56 2.07
C LYS A 171 -3.54 -1.94 0.82
N LEU A 172 -2.72 -1.68 -0.20
CA LEU A 172 -3.21 -1.05 -1.42
C LEU A 172 -4.24 -1.92 -2.14
N MET A 173 -4.11 -3.25 -2.12
CA MET A 173 -5.09 -4.16 -2.72
C MET A 173 -6.46 -4.11 -2.04
N LEU A 174 -6.51 -4.07 -0.71
CA LEU A 174 -7.76 -3.92 0.03
C LEU A 174 -8.44 -2.59 -0.34
N LEU A 175 -7.68 -1.50 -0.32
CA LEU A 175 -8.19 -0.18 -0.69
C LEU A 175 -8.66 -0.11 -2.15
N PHE A 176 -7.87 -0.64 -3.09
CA PHE A 176 -8.20 -0.61 -4.51
C PHE A 176 -9.36 -1.54 -4.88
N THR A 177 -9.58 -2.63 -4.13
CA THR A 177 -10.76 -3.47 -4.32
C THR A 177 -12.04 -2.70 -3.98
N ILE A 178 -12.01 -1.89 -2.92
CA ILE A 178 -13.12 -1.00 -2.56
C ILE A 178 -13.33 0.09 -3.61
N VAL A 179 -12.24 0.69 -4.14
CA VAL A 179 -12.31 1.61 -5.29
C VAL A 179 -12.98 0.95 -6.47
N ASP A 180 -12.57 -0.27 -6.82
CA ASP A 180 -13.13 -1.01 -7.95
C ASP A 180 -14.63 -1.19 -7.76
N LEU A 181 -15.08 -1.64 -6.58
CA LEU A 181 -16.50 -1.73 -6.26
C LEU A 181 -17.21 -0.38 -6.40
N SER A 182 -16.63 0.69 -5.86
CA SER A 182 -17.21 2.02 -5.93
C SER A 182 -17.25 2.61 -7.33
N LEU A 183 -16.36 2.20 -8.25
CA LEU A 183 -16.46 2.60 -9.65
C LEU A 183 -17.71 2.01 -10.30
N TRP A 184 -18.09 0.77 -9.94
CA TRP A 184 -19.36 0.20 -10.38
C TRP A 184 -20.55 0.99 -9.78
N TYR A 185 -20.44 1.51 -8.56
CA TYR A 185 -21.50 2.30 -7.90
C TYR A 185 -21.05 3.76 -7.68
N PRO A 186 -21.13 4.66 -8.68
CA PRO A 186 -20.50 6.00 -8.59
C PRO A 186 -20.99 6.85 -7.41
N LYS A 187 -22.25 6.66 -6.95
CA LYS A 187 -22.78 7.29 -5.73
C LYS A 187 -22.03 6.90 -4.45
N THR A 188 -21.30 5.79 -4.47
CA THR A 188 -20.55 5.24 -3.34
C THR A 188 -19.08 5.64 -3.32
N LEU A 189 -18.58 6.35 -4.34
CA LEU A 189 -17.16 6.73 -4.41
C LEU A 189 -16.71 7.60 -3.23
N PHE A 190 -17.63 8.37 -2.64
CA PHE A 190 -17.38 9.09 -1.40
C PHE A 190 -17.06 8.16 -0.20
N PHE A 191 -17.65 6.96 -0.13
CA PHE A 191 -17.39 6.02 0.98
C PHE A 191 -15.96 5.49 0.99
N VAL A 192 -15.25 5.50 -0.13
CA VAL A 192 -13.83 5.12 -0.18
C VAL A 192 -13.00 6.01 0.73
N TRP A 193 -13.31 7.31 0.77
CA TRP A 193 -12.63 8.27 1.66
C TRP A 193 -12.96 8.02 3.13
N ILE A 194 -14.20 7.62 3.44
CA ILE A 194 -14.60 7.24 4.79
C ILE A 194 -13.81 6.01 5.25
N VAL A 195 -13.69 5.00 4.39
CA VAL A 195 -12.91 3.78 4.68
C VAL A 195 -11.43 4.10 4.89
N LEU A 196 -10.89 5.13 4.25
CA LEU A 196 -9.51 5.56 4.47
C LEU A 196 -9.35 6.39 5.75
N LEU A 197 -10.24 7.36 5.99
CA LEU A 197 -10.11 8.36 7.04
C LEU A 197 -10.52 7.86 8.44
N ILE A 198 -11.49 6.95 8.54
CA ILE A 198 -11.91 6.41 9.85
C ILE A 198 -10.77 5.62 10.51
N PRO A 199 -10.16 4.61 9.86
CA PRO A 199 -9.03 3.89 10.45
C PRO A 199 -7.85 4.82 10.72
N LEU A 200 -7.63 5.81 9.85
CA LEU A 200 -6.59 6.82 10.05
C LEU A 200 -6.81 7.61 11.35
N GLY A 201 -8.02 8.11 11.59
CA GLY A 201 -8.36 8.86 12.79
C GLY A 201 -8.27 8.02 14.07
N ILE A 202 -8.75 6.78 14.03
CA ILE A 202 -8.69 5.87 15.20
C ILE A 202 -7.23 5.56 15.56
N GLU A 203 -6.38 5.29 14.56
CA GLU A 203 -4.95 5.01 14.80
C GLU A 203 -4.15 6.25 15.19
N ALA A 204 -4.44 7.41 14.59
CA ALA A 204 -3.79 8.67 14.95
C ALA A 204 -4.04 9.07 16.41
N LEU A 205 -5.23 8.74 16.92
CA LEU A 205 -5.63 8.98 18.31
C LEU A 205 -5.25 7.82 19.26
N HIS A 206 -4.45 6.84 18.79
CA HIS A 206 -3.96 5.72 19.57
C HIS A 206 -5.05 4.81 20.19
N TYR A 207 -6.26 4.80 19.63
CA TYR A 207 -7.39 3.99 20.11
C TYR A 207 -7.34 2.52 19.67
N GLY A 208 -6.37 2.12 18.84
CA GLY A 208 -6.19 0.73 18.43
C GLY A 208 -5.31 0.58 17.20
N LYS A 209 -4.96 -0.67 16.86
CA LYS A 209 -4.28 -1.04 15.61
C LYS A 209 -5.29 -1.68 14.67
N ILE A 210 -5.68 -1.01 13.60
CA ILE A 210 -6.83 -1.42 12.77
C ILE A 210 -6.41 -1.82 11.36
N TYR A 211 -5.79 -0.91 10.62
CA TYR A 211 -5.51 -1.05 9.20
C TYR A 211 -4.05 -0.69 8.88
N PHE A 212 -3.62 0.53 9.17
CA PHE A 212 -2.25 0.96 8.88
C PHE A 212 -1.26 0.23 9.78
N SER A 213 -1.59 0.10 11.05
CA SER A 213 -0.79 -0.61 12.05
C SER A 213 -0.95 -2.12 12.01
N LEU A 214 -2.10 -2.62 11.51
CA LEU A 214 -2.35 -4.06 11.39
C LEU A 214 -1.52 -4.66 10.27
N PHE A 215 -1.58 -4.07 9.07
CA PHE A 215 -0.80 -4.51 7.91
C PHE A 215 0.57 -3.83 7.88
N ALA A 216 1.31 -3.89 8.99
CA ALA A 216 2.66 -3.35 9.08
C ALA A 216 3.63 -4.36 9.71
N VAL A 217 4.90 -4.23 9.35
CA VAL A 217 5.97 -4.96 10.02
C VAL A 217 6.40 -4.15 11.23
N TRP A 218 6.34 -4.76 12.42
CA TRP A 218 6.87 -4.18 13.65
C TRP A 218 8.17 -4.88 14.04
N GLN A 219 9.15 -4.13 14.56
CA GLN A 219 10.41 -4.70 15.07
C GLN A 219 10.15 -5.82 16.08
N THR A 220 9.18 -5.63 16.98
CA THR A 220 8.75 -6.61 18.00
C THR A 220 8.14 -7.89 17.42
N SER A 221 7.63 -7.84 16.19
CA SER A 221 7.02 -9.00 15.53
C SER A 221 8.01 -9.82 14.71
N TRP A 222 9.19 -9.27 14.40
CA TRP A 222 10.15 -9.88 13.49
C TRP A 222 10.67 -11.23 13.98
N ASN A 223 10.95 -11.35 15.29
CA ASN A 223 11.46 -12.59 15.91
C ASN A 223 10.45 -13.72 15.98
N THR A 224 9.20 -13.43 15.66
CA THR A 224 8.12 -14.42 15.65
C THR A 224 7.56 -14.52 14.24
N PRO A 225 8.15 -15.35 13.35
CA PRO A 225 7.70 -15.49 11.97
C PRO A 225 6.20 -15.72 11.81
N GLY A 226 5.60 -16.50 12.72
CA GLY A 226 4.16 -16.76 12.75
C GLY A 226 3.29 -15.50 12.86
N LYS A 227 3.76 -14.42 13.49
CA LYS A 227 2.98 -13.19 13.63
C LYS A 227 2.85 -12.45 12.31
N TRP A 228 3.97 -12.14 11.64
CA TRP A 228 3.92 -11.41 10.37
C TRP A 228 3.41 -12.28 9.22
N LEU A 229 3.69 -13.59 9.21
CA LEU A 229 3.07 -14.53 8.26
C LEU A 229 1.55 -14.62 8.46
N GLY A 230 1.09 -14.69 9.71
CA GLY A 230 -0.33 -14.73 10.03
C GLY A 230 -1.08 -13.48 9.54
N ILE A 231 -0.47 -12.29 9.71
CA ILE A 231 -1.04 -11.03 9.18
C ILE A 231 -1.14 -11.06 7.65
N ILE A 232 -0.10 -11.54 6.95
CA ILE A 232 -0.14 -11.70 5.49
C ILE A 232 -1.28 -12.63 5.07
N GLN A 233 -1.43 -13.77 5.75
CA GLN A 233 -2.52 -14.72 5.48
C GLN A 233 -3.90 -14.10 5.71
N ILE A 234 -4.08 -13.36 6.82
CA ILE A 234 -5.32 -12.61 7.10
C ILE A 234 -5.60 -11.64 5.94
N GLY A 235 -4.61 -10.88 5.49
CA GLY A 235 -4.76 -9.96 4.36
C GLY A 235 -5.22 -10.65 3.08
N ILE A 236 -4.61 -11.79 2.73
CA ILE A 236 -5.00 -12.59 1.56
C ILE A 236 -6.44 -13.09 1.67
N VAL A 237 -6.84 -13.59 2.85
CA VAL A 237 -8.20 -14.07 3.10
C VAL A 237 -9.20 -12.93 2.98
N VAL A 238 -8.92 -11.75 3.56
CA VAL A 238 -9.79 -10.57 3.46
C VAL A 238 -9.93 -10.13 2.00
N SER A 239 -8.83 -9.99 1.25
CA SER A 239 -8.88 -9.64 -0.18
C SER A 239 -9.68 -10.66 -1.00
N PHE A 240 -9.62 -11.95 -0.65
CA PHE A 240 -10.42 -12.99 -1.30
C PHE A 240 -11.92 -12.85 -0.98
N ILE A 241 -12.27 -12.55 0.28
CA ILE A 241 -13.66 -12.30 0.69
C ILE A 241 -14.21 -11.06 -0.03
N GLU A 242 -13.47 -9.96 -0.08
CA GLU A 242 -13.86 -8.74 -0.79
C GLU A 242 -14.13 -9.01 -2.28
N LYS A 243 -13.27 -9.80 -2.92
CA LYS A 243 -13.47 -10.24 -4.30
C LYS A 243 -14.79 -11.02 -4.45
N LEU A 244 -15.08 -11.98 -3.57
CA LEU A 244 -16.31 -12.77 -3.65
C LEU A 244 -17.57 -11.93 -3.44
N ILE A 245 -17.55 -11.02 -2.46
CA ILE A 245 -18.62 -10.05 -2.23
C ILE A 245 -18.83 -9.20 -3.48
N GLY A 246 -17.74 -8.71 -4.05
CA GLY A 246 -17.74 -7.89 -5.26
C GLY A 246 -18.34 -8.57 -6.47
N GLU A 247 -17.92 -9.80 -6.75
CA GLU A 247 -18.48 -10.60 -7.83
C GLU A 247 -20.00 -10.77 -7.66
N LYS A 248 -20.47 -11.07 -6.44
CA LYS A 248 -21.89 -11.27 -6.15
C LYS A 248 -22.72 -9.98 -6.26
N MET A 249 -22.17 -8.84 -5.86
CA MET A 249 -22.84 -7.53 -5.98
C MET A 249 -23.02 -7.11 -7.44
N ILE A 250 -21.97 -7.28 -8.25
CA ILE A 250 -21.95 -6.87 -9.66
C ILE A 250 -22.86 -7.76 -10.52
N GLU A 251 -22.96 -9.05 -10.21
CA GLU A 251 -23.79 -10.01 -10.95
C GLU A 251 -25.29 -9.68 -10.83
N ARG A 252 -25.72 -9.11 -9.70
CA ARG A 252 -27.12 -8.75 -9.41
C ARG A 252 -27.62 -7.46 -10.08
N ARG A 253 -26.76 -6.66 -10.72
CA ARG A 253 -27.14 -5.33 -11.23
C ARG A 253 -27.44 -5.33 -12.73
N ASP A 254 -28.59 -4.84 -13.15
CA ASP A 254 -28.83 -4.51 -14.55
C ASP A 254 -28.21 -3.17 -14.95
N ILE A 255 -27.49 -3.15 -16.07
CA ILE A 255 -26.80 -1.97 -16.62
C ILE A 255 -27.80 -1.01 -17.29
N TRP A 256 -29.05 -1.46 -17.51
CA TRP A 256 -30.10 -0.72 -18.23
C TRP A 256 -31.10 0.00 -17.30
N ARG A 257 -30.75 0.26 -16.04
CA ARG A 257 -31.54 1.12 -15.12
C ARG A 257 -30.68 2.22 -14.52
#